data_AF-A0A7J9QP23-F1
#
_entry.id   AF-A0A7J9QP23-F1
#
_cell.length_a   1.000
_cell.length_b   1.000
_cell.length_c   1.000
_cell.angle_alpha   90.00
_cell.angle_beta   90.00
_cell.angle_gamma   90.00
#
_symmetry.space_group_name_H-M   'P 1'
#
loop_
_entity.id
_entity.type
_entity.pdbx_description
1 polymer ?
#
loop_
_entity_poly.entity_id
_entity_poly.type
_entity_poly.pdbx_seq_one_letter_code
_entity_poly.pdbx_strand_id
1 'polypeptide(L)'
;MSFPLVYAQENSILLEVEKFNYFVGEKINISGSVQEILFGQEVNFMIIGPNGDVISIEKISMDKSKQFKIQIPADSESLKDFGKYSVFARYGSENHVAKDTFSFEQKNKHLAPSVSKKNVLLNFDFVNPNKKSIQEHVDYTITISKNGDTIFGPAFKHATSGSVSLPVMLAERQTHDILIEINGVMFQPIPAEFSNFNIMTGGQTMLSEFTSENSLKINLALNKNPSPDPKIVPEWVKNNAKWWSDGQIDDAAFTQAIQYLIAEDIVEIPDLPYPASWQDKDVPSWVKNNAKWWADNLIEEDDFIKAIKFLVEKGVIQINQV
;
A
#
# COMPACT_ATOMS: atom_id res chain seq x y z
N MET A 1 -8.11 -16.72 11.80
CA MET A 1 -8.72 -15.44 12.22
C MET A 1 -8.13 -14.38 11.32
N SER A 2 -8.91 -13.88 10.36
CA SER A 2 -8.44 -12.87 9.41
C SER A 2 -8.63 -11.49 10.04
N PHE A 3 -7.58 -10.68 10.04
CA PHE A 3 -7.67 -9.30 10.50
C PHE A 3 -8.39 -8.47 9.44
N PRO A 4 -9.40 -7.66 9.80
CA PRO A 4 -10.00 -6.72 8.85
C PRO A 4 -8.94 -5.70 8.42
N LEU A 5 -8.80 -5.50 7.11
CA LEU A 5 -7.99 -4.43 6.53
C LEU A 5 -8.63 -3.09 6.90
N VAL A 6 -8.03 -2.40 7.86
CA VAL A 6 -8.38 -1.02 8.21
C VAL A 6 -7.74 -0.09 7.17
N TYR A 7 -8.56 0.61 6.39
CA TYR A 7 -8.10 1.72 5.56
C TYR A 7 -7.51 2.80 6.49
N ALA A 8 -6.21 3.04 6.35
CA ALA A 8 -5.46 3.92 7.22
C ALA A 8 -6.00 5.35 7.15
N GLN A 9 -6.46 5.86 8.29
CA GLN A 9 -6.69 7.27 8.54
C GLN A 9 -5.37 8.02 8.21
N GLU A 10 -5.42 9.08 7.39
CA GLU A 10 -4.23 9.84 7.00
C GLU A 10 -3.47 10.34 8.24
N ASN A 11 -2.17 10.04 8.33
CA ASN A 11 -1.32 10.45 9.46
C ASN A 11 -1.27 11.99 9.54
N SER A 12 -1.83 12.57 10.60
CA SER A 12 -1.81 14.03 10.83
C SER A 12 -0.46 14.56 11.33
N ILE A 13 0.50 13.68 11.60
CA ILE A 13 1.88 13.98 12.00
C ILE A 13 2.88 13.15 11.20
N LEU A 14 3.97 13.80 10.76
CA LEU A 14 5.14 13.20 10.14
C LEU A 14 6.32 13.28 11.11
N LEU A 15 7.18 12.26 11.07
CA LEU A 15 8.37 12.14 11.89
C LEU A 15 9.50 11.54 11.07
N GLU A 16 10.69 12.12 11.17
CA GLU A 16 11.88 11.69 10.47
C GLU A 16 13.11 11.84 11.36
N VAL A 17 13.90 10.78 11.46
CA VAL A 17 15.27 10.81 11.97
C VAL A 17 16.22 10.97 10.77
N GLU A 18 17.10 11.96 10.81
CA GLU A 18 17.94 12.37 9.67
C GLU A 18 18.84 11.23 9.13
N LYS A 19 19.32 10.33 9.97
CA LYS A 19 20.21 9.22 9.57
C LYS A 19 19.70 7.87 10.04
N PHE A 20 20.08 6.80 9.33
CA PHE A 20 19.80 5.43 9.76
C PHE A 20 20.64 4.99 10.96
N ASN A 21 21.86 5.52 11.08
CA ASN A 21 22.79 5.17 12.13
C ASN A 21 23.60 6.39 12.60
N TYR A 22 23.96 6.37 13.88
CA TYR A 22 24.79 7.38 14.53
C TYR A 22 25.88 6.73 15.38
N PHE A 23 27.04 7.37 15.40
CA PHE A 23 28.17 6.99 16.24
C PHE A 23 28.30 7.89 17.46
N VAL A 24 28.99 7.37 18.49
CA VAL A 24 29.33 8.13 19.70
C VAL A 24 29.96 9.49 19.34
N GLY A 25 29.38 10.56 19.89
CA GLY A 25 29.81 11.95 19.69
C GLY A 25 29.13 12.68 18.53
N GLU A 26 28.27 12.02 17.76
CA GLU A 26 27.41 12.69 16.78
C GLU A 26 26.20 13.38 17.44
N LYS A 27 25.45 14.12 16.64
CA LYS A 27 24.17 14.69 17.03
C LYS A 27 23.05 14.06 16.20
N ILE A 28 22.03 13.57 16.87
CA ILE A 28 20.85 12.99 16.24
C ILE A 28 19.85 14.12 16.02
N ASN A 29 19.59 14.42 14.75
CA ASN A 29 18.56 15.37 14.37
C ASN A 29 17.29 14.61 14.04
N ILE A 30 16.20 14.99 14.69
CA ILE A 30 14.86 14.45 14.46
C ILE A 30 13.98 15.63 14.12
N SER A 31 13.20 15.52 13.06
CA SER A 31 12.30 16.56 12.60
C SER A 31 10.96 15.99 12.18
N GLY A 32 9.98 16.85 12.01
CA GLY A 32 8.70 16.46 11.49
C GLY A 32 7.76 17.63 11.35
N SER A 33 6.53 17.33 10.99
CA SER A 33 5.50 18.33 10.75
C SER A 33 4.13 17.80 11.09
N VAL A 34 3.19 18.71 11.30
CA VAL A 34 1.77 18.39 11.49
C VAL A 34 0.96 19.00 10.36
N GLN A 35 -0.12 18.34 9.96
CA GLN A 35 -1.00 18.82 8.89
C GLN A 35 -1.74 20.09 9.31
N GLU A 36 -2.24 20.12 10.55
CA GLU A 36 -2.98 21.24 11.13
C GLU A 36 -2.51 21.53 12.56
N ILE A 37 -2.58 22.80 12.98
CA ILE A 37 -2.28 23.19 14.36
C ILE A 37 -3.57 23.03 15.16
N LEU A 38 -3.58 22.08 16.08
CA LEU A 38 -4.62 21.91 17.08
C LEU A 38 -4.34 22.86 18.25
N PHE A 39 -5.30 23.74 18.54
CA PHE A 39 -5.15 24.77 19.58
C PHE A 39 -4.86 24.14 20.96
N GLY A 40 -3.78 24.58 21.60
CA GLY A 40 -3.37 24.09 22.93
C GLY A 40 -2.79 22.68 22.97
N GLN A 41 -2.55 22.05 21.80
CA GLN A 41 -1.94 20.71 21.74
C GLN A 41 -0.43 20.79 21.52
N GLU A 42 0.30 19.95 22.22
CA GLU A 42 1.73 19.73 22.07
C GLU A 42 2.01 18.38 21.42
N VAL A 43 3.14 18.27 20.73
CA VAL A 43 3.64 16.97 20.27
C VAL A 43 4.40 16.33 21.42
N ASN A 44 3.99 15.12 21.80
CA ASN A 44 4.68 14.29 22.78
C ASN A 44 5.65 13.37 22.04
N PHE A 45 6.93 13.51 22.34
CA PHE A 45 8.01 12.67 21.82
C PHE A 45 8.37 11.62 22.84
N MET A 46 8.61 10.41 22.36
CA MET A 46 9.11 9.31 23.17
C MET A 46 10.19 8.55 22.42
N ILE A 47 11.33 8.35 23.05
CA ILE A 47 12.42 7.52 22.53
C ILE A 47 12.50 6.25 23.36
N ILE A 48 12.44 5.12 22.68
CA ILE A 48 12.53 3.78 23.26
C ILE A 48 13.86 3.16 22.82
N GLY A 49 14.63 2.68 23.79
CA GLY A 49 15.89 1.99 23.57
C GLY A 49 15.73 0.56 23.06
N PRO A 50 16.84 -0.11 22.70
CA PRO A 50 16.81 -1.46 22.13
C PRO A 50 16.21 -2.51 23.07
N ASN A 51 16.32 -2.29 24.39
CA ASN A 51 15.78 -3.17 25.43
C ASN A 51 14.31 -2.88 25.78
N GLY A 52 13.68 -1.91 25.11
CA GLY A 52 12.31 -1.48 25.40
C GLY A 52 12.19 -0.40 26.48
N ASP A 53 13.30 0.04 27.07
CA ASP A 53 13.31 1.11 28.06
C ASP A 53 12.97 2.47 27.45
N VAL A 54 12.20 3.28 28.17
CA VAL A 54 11.97 4.68 27.79
C VAL A 54 13.18 5.52 28.15
N ILE A 55 13.75 6.17 27.14
CA ILE A 55 15.01 6.91 27.22
C ILE A 55 14.76 8.40 27.38
N SER A 56 13.81 8.95 26.62
CA SER A 56 13.41 10.35 26.71
C SER A 56 11.91 10.50 26.46
N ILE A 57 11.28 11.44 27.17
CA ILE A 57 9.94 11.94 26.89
C ILE A 57 10.03 13.47 26.84
N GLU A 58 9.74 14.05 25.69
CA GLU A 58 9.75 15.50 25.50
C GLU A 58 8.38 15.99 25.02
N LYS A 59 8.05 17.24 25.35
CA LYS A 59 6.85 17.91 24.85
C LYS A 59 7.27 19.14 24.07
N ILE A 60 6.74 19.27 22.86
CA ILE A 60 7.06 20.38 21.97
C ILE A 60 5.78 21.11 21.60
N SER A 61 5.76 22.39 21.92
CA SER A 61 4.77 23.32 21.41
C SER A 61 5.01 23.57 19.92
N MET A 62 3.96 23.47 19.11
CA MET A 62 4.05 23.75 17.67
C MET A 62 4.19 25.25 17.43
N ASP A 63 5.16 25.63 16.60
CA ASP A 63 5.25 26.99 16.10
C ASP A 63 4.32 27.20 14.89
N LYS A 64 4.27 28.44 14.37
CA LYS A 64 3.41 28.78 13.21
C LYS A 64 3.82 28.05 11.92
N SER A 65 5.02 27.47 11.86
CA SER A 65 5.51 26.75 10.68
C SER A 65 4.93 25.34 10.57
N LYS A 66 4.23 24.85 11.61
CA LYS A 66 3.74 23.46 11.74
C LYS A 66 4.85 22.42 11.72
N GLN A 67 6.10 22.83 11.92
CA GLN A 67 7.26 21.95 11.95
C GLN A 67 7.82 21.88 13.37
N PHE A 68 8.51 20.79 13.65
CA PHE A 68 9.28 20.64 14.87
C PHE A 68 10.64 20.03 14.56
N LYS A 69 11.60 20.28 15.44
CA LYS A 69 12.93 19.70 15.39
C LYS A 69 13.49 19.54 16.79
N ILE A 70 14.06 18.36 17.06
CA ILE A 70 14.86 18.09 18.25
C ILE A 70 16.25 17.63 17.86
N GLN A 71 17.19 17.87 18.77
CA GLN A 71 18.56 17.44 18.62
C GLN A 71 19.02 16.80 19.92
N ILE A 72 19.50 15.57 19.84
CA ILE A 72 19.95 14.79 20.99
C ILE A 72 21.41 14.37 20.75
N PRO A 73 22.31 14.50 21.73
CA PRO A 73 23.66 14.02 21.57
C PRO A 73 23.67 12.49 21.58
N ALA A 74 24.45 11.90 20.66
CA ALA A 74 24.66 10.46 20.57
C ALA A 74 25.78 10.07 21.54
N ASP A 75 25.50 10.06 22.83
CA ASP A 75 26.44 9.67 23.89
C ASP A 75 25.82 8.67 24.86
N SER A 76 26.65 8.06 25.71
CA SER A 76 26.20 7.04 26.67
C SER A 76 25.33 7.59 27.80
N GLU A 77 25.32 8.91 28.00
CA GLU A 77 24.46 9.56 28.99
C GLU A 77 23.03 9.69 28.47
N SER A 78 22.89 10.05 27.19
CA SER A 78 21.62 10.22 26.50
C SER A 78 21.08 8.92 25.93
N LEU A 79 21.96 8.02 25.47
CA LEU A 79 21.63 6.73 24.85
C LEU A 79 22.40 5.63 25.57
N LYS A 80 21.73 4.99 26.53
CA LYS A 80 22.33 4.05 27.48
C LYS A 80 23.02 2.83 26.81
N ASP A 81 22.44 2.30 25.75
CA ASP A 81 22.82 1.02 25.15
C ASP A 81 23.06 1.15 23.64
N PHE A 82 24.01 0.40 23.08
CA PHE A 82 24.13 0.29 21.62
C PHE A 82 23.02 -0.58 21.05
N GLY A 83 22.50 -0.20 19.88
CA GLY A 83 21.45 -0.96 19.20
C GLY A 83 20.41 -0.08 18.51
N LYS A 84 19.26 -0.68 18.20
CA LYS A 84 18.17 -0.03 17.46
C LYS A 84 17.22 0.70 18.41
N TYR A 85 17.05 1.99 18.18
CA TYR A 85 16.14 2.87 18.90
C TYR A 85 14.87 3.12 18.08
N SER A 86 13.75 3.31 18.76
CA SER A 86 12.48 3.75 18.16
C SER A 86 12.10 5.12 18.68
N VAL A 87 11.75 6.02 17.77
CA VAL A 87 11.23 7.36 18.07
C VAL A 87 9.76 7.38 17.74
N PHE A 88 8.96 7.86 18.69
CA PHE A 88 7.53 8.07 18.55
C PHE A 88 7.21 9.54 18.74
N ALA A 89 6.31 10.07 17.91
CA ALA A 89 5.74 11.39 18.08
C ALA A 89 4.22 11.27 18.07
N ARG A 90 3.55 11.83 19.08
CA ARG A 90 2.10 11.83 19.20
C ARG A 90 1.55 13.23 19.28
N TYR A 91 0.51 13.55 18.50
CA TYR A 91 -0.06 14.89 18.44
C TYR A 91 -1.58 14.94 18.64
N GLY A 92 -2.04 15.46 19.78
CA GLY A 92 -3.47 15.51 20.09
C GLY A 92 -4.03 14.15 20.54
N SER A 93 -5.06 13.65 19.85
CA SER A 93 -5.74 12.39 20.19
C SER A 93 -4.84 11.16 20.04
N GLU A 94 -5.26 10.03 20.62
CA GLU A 94 -4.45 8.80 20.66
C GLU A 94 -4.08 8.23 19.28
N ASN A 95 -4.80 8.61 18.22
CA ASN A 95 -4.64 8.03 16.88
C ASN A 95 -3.65 8.78 15.97
N HIS A 96 -3.06 9.89 16.44
CA HIS A 96 -2.10 10.67 15.66
C HIS A 96 -0.67 10.37 16.10
N VAL A 97 -0.15 9.20 15.69
CA VAL A 97 1.17 8.72 16.07
C VAL A 97 2.03 8.49 14.83
N ALA A 98 3.24 9.07 14.83
CA ALA A 98 4.29 8.74 13.88
C ALA A 98 5.43 7.99 14.57
N LYS A 99 6.07 7.07 13.84
CA LYS A 99 7.20 6.28 14.33
C LYS A 99 8.32 6.27 13.30
N ASP A 100 9.55 6.43 13.76
CA ASP A 100 10.77 6.18 12.98
C ASP A 100 11.83 5.50 13.86
N THR A 101 12.92 5.03 13.27
CA THR A 101 13.99 4.31 13.97
C THR A 101 15.38 4.73 13.50
N PHE A 102 16.38 4.51 14.36
CA PHE A 102 17.80 4.65 14.06
C PHE A 102 18.63 3.66 14.89
N SER A 103 19.85 3.36 14.45
CA SER A 103 20.82 2.58 15.22
C SER A 103 21.86 3.50 15.88
N PHE A 104 22.22 3.20 17.12
CA PHE A 104 23.33 3.84 17.83
C PHE A 104 24.45 2.85 18.06
N GLU A 105 25.66 3.22 17.65
CA GLU A 105 26.79 2.29 17.54
C GLU A 105 28.11 2.89 18.05
N GLN A 106 29.02 2.02 18.48
CA GLN A 106 30.39 2.42 18.80
C GLN A 106 31.19 2.64 17.51
N LYS A 107 31.92 3.75 17.45
CA LYS A 107 32.78 4.07 16.30
C LYS A 107 33.98 3.11 16.25
N ASN A 108 33.95 2.15 15.33
CA ASN A 108 35.09 1.27 15.02
C ASN A 108 35.67 1.60 13.64
N LYS A 109 36.99 1.48 13.47
CA LYS A 109 37.72 1.81 12.22
C LYS A 109 37.23 1.07 10.96
N HIS A 110 36.43 0.01 11.12
CA HIS A 110 35.92 -0.80 10.01
C HIS A 110 34.43 -0.57 9.68
N LEU A 111 33.70 0.25 10.44
CA LEU A 111 32.29 0.53 10.12
C LEU A 111 32.16 1.66 9.09
N ALA A 112 31.17 1.51 8.22
CA ALA A 112 30.79 2.53 7.25
C ALA A 112 30.36 3.84 7.96
N PRO A 113 30.54 5.02 7.34
CA PRO A 113 30.08 6.27 7.92
C PRO A 113 28.56 6.30 8.14
N SER A 114 28.10 7.20 9.01
CA SER A 114 26.68 7.47 9.27
C SER A 114 25.95 7.77 7.96
N VAL A 115 24.79 7.17 7.71
CA VAL A 115 24.11 7.30 6.43
C VAL A 115 22.83 8.13 6.56
N SER A 116 22.79 9.27 5.87
CA SER A 116 21.61 10.13 5.83
C SER A 116 20.45 9.47 5.10
N LYS A 117 19.23 9.71 5.59
CA LYS A 117 17.99 9.37 4.89
C LYS A 117 17.69 10.43 3.84
N LYS A 118 17.12 10.00 2.73
CA LYS A 118 16.62 10.86 1.66
C LYS A 118 15.25 10.37 1.25
N ASN A 119 14.32 11.32 1.13
CA ASN A 119 13.02 11.05 0.55
C ASN A 119 13.18 10.73 -0.95
N VAL A 120 12.68 9.58 -1.36
CA VAL A 120 12.66 9.12 -2.73
C VAL A 120 11.22 8.82 -3.08
N LEU A 121 10.73 9.43 -4.16
CA LEU A 121 9.43 9.08 -4.72
C LEU A 121 9.62 7.91 -5.68
N LEU A 122 9.15 6.74 -5.27
CA LEU A 122 9.17 5.53 -6.08
C LEU A 122 7.93 5.51 -6.97
N ASN A 123 8.14 5.55 -8.29
CA ASN A 123 7.08 5.50 -9.29
C ASN A 123 7.14 4.19 -10.09
N PHE A 124 6.05 3.44 -10.12
CA PHE A 124 5.91 2.26 -10.96
C PHE A 124 4.47 2.04 -11.42
N ASP A 125 4.33 1.39 -12.57
CA ASP A 125 3.05 1.01 -13.15
C ASP A 125 2.99 -0.51 -13.32
N PHE A 126 1.89 -1.12 -12.90
CA PHE A 126 1.60 -2.51 -13.22
C PHE A 126 1.06 -2.60 -14.65
N VAL A 127 1.68 -3.43 -15.48
CA VAL A 127 1.31 -3.61 -16.88
C VAL A 127 0.71 -4.99 -17.09
N ASN A 128 -0.49 -5.03 -17.66
CA ASN A 128 -1.10 -6.27 -18.12
C ASN A 128 -0.38 -6.70 -19.43
N PRO A 129 0.30 -7.86 -19.46
CA PRO A 129 1.09 -8.28 -20.62
C PRO A 129 0.23 -8.58 -21.84
N ASN A 130 -1.02 -9.01 -21.63
CA ASN A 130 -1.94 -9.41 -22.68
C ASN A 130 -2.56 -8.17 -23.36
N LYS A 131 -2.99 -7.20 -22.55
CA LYS A 131 -3.64 -5.96 -23.02
C LYS A 131 -2.64 -4.85 -23.37
N LYS A 132 -1.39 -4.97 -22.92
CA LYS A 132 -0.32 -3.95 -23.05
C LYS A 132 -0.75 -2.58 -22.50
N SER A 133 -1.59 -2.59 -21.48
CA SER A 133 -2.13 -1.41 -20.79
C SER A 133 -1.82 -1.50 -19.30
N ILE A 134 -2.00 -0.40 -18.58
CA ILE A 134 -1.92 -0.40 -17.12
C ILE A 134 -3.01 -1.34 -16.56
N GLN A 135 -2.64 -2.16 -15.58
CA GLN A 135 -3.57 -3.03 -14.86
C GLN A 135 -4.09 -2.30 -13.64
N GLU A 136 -5.38 -1.98 -13.63
CA GLU A 136 -6.08 -1.41 -12.49
C GLU A 136 -6.37 -2.46 -11.41
N HIS A 137 -6.64 -2.01 -10.19
CA HIS A 137 -6.96 -2.84 -9.02
C HIS A 137 -5.96 -3.97 -8.74
N VAL A 138 -4.70 -3.60 -8.48
CA VAL A 138 -3.64 -4.55 -8.15
C VAL A 138 -3.38 -4.59 -6.65
N ASP A 139 -3.44 -5.78 -6.07
CA ASP A 139 -3.03 -6.05 -4.70
C ASP A 139 -1.57 -6.50 -4.68
N TYR A 140 -0.72 -5.79 -3.94
CA TYR A 140 0.71 -6.06 -3.90
C TYR A 140 1.31 -5.84 -2.51
N THR A 141 2.38 -6.57 -2.22
CA THR A 141 3.23 -6.37 -1.06
C THR A 141 4.55 -5.79 -1.54
N ILE A 142 4.94 -4.65 -1.00
CA ILE A 142 6.26 -4.05 -1.27
C ILE A 142 7.18 -4.25 -0.08
N THR A 143 8.40 -4.70 -0.36
CA THR A 143 9.50 -4.80 0.60
C THR A 143 10.71 -4.09 0.01
N ILE A 144 11.32 -3.20 0.78
CA ILE A 144 12.60 -2.57 0.42
C ILE A 144 13.62 -3.04 1.44
N SER A 145 14.73 -3.56 0.93
CA SER A 145 15.84 -4.06 1.75
C SER A 145 17.18 -3.50 1.30
N LYS A 146 18.17 -3.64 2.16
CA LYS A 146 19.56 -3.37 1.84
C LYS A 146 20.42 -4.43 2.51
N ASN A 147 21.26 -5.12 1.73
CA ASN A 147 22.13 -6.19 2.23
C ASN A 147 21.36 -7.28 3.02
N GLY A 148 20.09 -7.52 2.65
CA GLY A 148 19.20 -8.46 3.34
C GLY A 148 18.40 -7.89 4.51
N ASP A 149 18.73 -6.69 5.01
CA ASP A 149 17.97 -6.04 6.09
C ASP A 149 16.79 -5.25 5.51
N THR A 150 15.57 -5.54 5.99
CA THR A 150 14.37 -4.81 5.58
C THR A 150 14.36 -3.40 6.18
N ILE A 151 14.24 -2.39 5.30
CA ILE A 151 14.14 -0.98 5.66
C ILE A 151 12.71 -0.42 5.53
N PHE A 152 11.90 -1.01 4.66
CA PHE A 152 10.49 -0.68 4.47
C PHE A 152 9.70 -1.93 4.11
N GLY A 153 8.48 -2.05 4.63
CA GLY A 153 7.65 -3.23 4.44
C GLY A 153 8.11 -4.45 5.27
N PRO A 154 7.61 -5.67 4.96
CA PRO A 154 6.61 -5.96 3.93
C PRO A 154 5.30 -5.21 4.18
N ALA A 155 4.82 -4.47 3.18
CA ALA A 155 3.60 -3.68 3.30
C ALA A 155 2.61 -4.05 2.20
N PHE A 156 1.48 -4.64 2.59
CA PHE A 156 0.36 -4.92 1.70
C PHE A 156 -0.36 -3.62 1.32
N LYS A 157 -0.64 -3.45 0.03
CA LYS A 157 -1.19 -2.24 -0.58
C LYS A 157 -2.12 -2.62 -1.74
N HIS A 158 -3.07 -1.73 -2.01
CA HIS A 158 -3.95 -1.80 -3.18
C HIS A 158 -3.68 -0.61 -4.09
N ALA A 159 -3.49 -0.85 -5.39
CA ALA A 159 -3.34 0.16 -6.42
C ALA A 159 -4.59 0.18 -7.32
N THR A 160 -5.53 1.09 -7.03
CA THR A 160 -6.77 1.26 -7.81
C THR A 160 -6.47 1.56 -9.28
N SER A 161 -5.61 2.53 -9.57
CA SER A 161 -5.27 2.91 -10.96
C SER A 161 -4.17 2.06 -11.60
N GLY A 162 -3.53 1.16 -10.86
CA GLY A 162 -2.34 0.43 -11.32
C GLY A 162 -1.02 1.24 -11.35
N SER A 163 -1.10 2.56 -11.24
CA SER A 163 0.05 3.46 -11.10
C SER A 163 0.28 3.82 -9.64
N VAL A 164 1.52 3.65 -9.18
CA VAL A 164 1.91 3.88 -7.79
C VAL A 164 2.96 4.98 -7.72
N SER A 165 2.72 5.96 -6.85
CA SER A 165 3.70 6.94 -6.38
C SER A 165 3.85 6.81 -4.87
N LEU A 166 4.93 6.17 -4.43
CA LEU A 166 5.19 5.88 -3.03
C LEU A 166 6.41 6.65 -2.52
N PRO A 167 6.23 7.63 -1.61
CA PRO A 167 7.36 8.26 -0.94
C PRO A 167 7.99 7.29 0.08
N VAL A 168 9.30 7.08 -0.02
CA VAL A 168 10.07 6.23 0.89
C VAL A 168 11.37 6.90 1.31
N MET A 169 11.77 6.67 2.56
CA MET A 169 13.03 7.18 3.11
C MET A 169 14.13 6.15 2.88
N LEU A 170 15.09 6.45 2.00
CA LEU A 170 16.19 5.56 1.62
C LEU A 170 17.54 6.16 1.96
N ALA A 171 18.55 5.32 2.11
CA ALA A 171 19.88 5.73 2.52
C ALA A 171 20.64 6.39 1.35
N GLU A 172 21.30 7.54 1.54
CA GLU A 172 22.00 8.19 0.42
C GLU A 172 23.20 7.39 -0.11
N ARG A 173 23.42 7.44 -1.44
CA ARG A 173 24.55 6.83 -2.16
C ARG A 173 24.66 5.31 -1.98
N GLN A 174 23.53 4.65 -1.87
CA GLN A 174 23.44 3.21 -1.64
C GLN A 174 22.43 2.57 -2.58
N THR A 175 22.70 1.33 -2.91
CA THR A 175 21.77 0.48 -3.65
C THR A 175 20.82 -0.19 -2.66
N HIS A 176 19.53 -0.17 -2.99
CA HIS A 176 18.47 -0.83 -2.25
C HIS A 176 17.77 -1.81 -3.19
N ASP A 177 17.46 -2.99 -2.68
CA ASP A 177 16.68 -4.01 -3.37
C ASP A 177 15.20 -3.77 -3.07
N ILE A 178 14.37 -3.72 -4.12
CA ILE A 178 12.93 -3.55 -4.01
C ILE A 178 12.27 -4.81 -4.55
N LEU A 179 11.59 -5.54 -3.66
CA LEU A 179 10.76 -6.68 -3.98
C LEU A 179 9.30 -6.27 -3.97
N ILE A 180 8.62 -6.51 -5.07
CA ILE A 180 7.16 -6.38 -5.20
C ILE A 180 6.59 -7.77 -5.44
N GLU A 181 5.78 -8.23 -4.50
CA GLU A 181 4.99 -9.45 -4.59
C GLU A 181 3.56 -9.06 -5.00
N ILE A 182 3.10 -9.49 -6.17
CA ILE A 182 1.72 -9.29 -6.60
C ILE A 182 0.88 -10.45 -6.07
N ASN A 183 -0.14 -10.11 -5.29
CA ASN A 183 -1.02 -11.06 -4.60
C ASN A 183 -2.37 -11.21 -5.31
N GLY A 184 -2.78 -10.21 -6.10
CA GLY A 184 -4.06 -10.23 -6.80
C GLY A 184 -4.21 -9.11 -7.83
N VAL A 185 -5.14 -9.32 -8.77
CA VAL A 185 -5.54 -8.34 -9.80
C VAL A 185 -7.05 -8.36 -9.95
N MET A 186 -7.71 -7.21 -10.12
CA MET A 186 -9.18 -7.13 -10.22
C MET A 186 -9.89 -7.88 -9.07
N PHE A 187 -9.32 -7.82 -7.86
CA PHE A 187 -9.78 -8.54 -6.66
C PHE A 187 -9.79 -10.08 -6.79
N GLN A 188 -9.17 -10.61 -7.84
CA GLN A 188 -8.87 -12.02 -8.00
C GLN A 188 -7.50 -12.31 -7.37
N PRO A 189 -7.42 -13.19 -6.35
CA PRO A 189 -6.14 -13.69 -5.88
C PRO A 189 -5.41 -14.43 -7.00
N ILE A 190 -4.12 -14.18 -7.13
CA ILE A 190 -3.25 -14.89 -8.07
C ILE A 190 -2.17 -15.66 -7.31
N PRO A 191 -1.57 -16.71 -7.89
CA PRO A 191 -0.32 -17.25 -7.38
C PRO A 191 0.70 -16.11 -7.25
N ALA A 192 1.41 -16.04 -6.13
CA ALA A 192 2.33 -14.94 -5.86
C ALA A 192 3.34 -14.77 -6.99
N GLU A 193 3.34 -13.59 -7.61
CA GLU A 193 4.29 -13.18 -8.64
C GLU A 193 5.27 -12.18 -8.05
N PHE A 194 6.54 -12.26 -8.45
CA PHE A 194 7.59 -11.42 -7.88
C PHE A 194 8.26 -10.58 -8.96
N SER A 195 8.41 -9.29 -8.66
CA SER A 195 9.27 -8.37 -9.39
C SER A 195 10.35 -7.83 -8.46
N ASN A 196 11.61 -7.86 -8.90
CA ASN A 196 12.73 -7.36 -8.12
C ASN A 196 13.55 -6.37 -8.95
N PHE A 197 13.84 -5.21 -8.37
CA PHE A 197 14.69 -4.19 -8.98
C PHE A 197 15.49 -3.42 -7.96
N ASN A 198 16.58 -2.82 -8.41
CA ASN A 198 17.53 -2.14 -7.54
C ASN A 198 17.57 -0.64 -7.81
N ILE A 199 17.40 0.18 -6.77
CA ILE A 199 17.50 1.63 -6.87
C ILE A 199 18.77 2.14 -6.18
N MET A 200 19.53 3.00 -6.87
CA MET A 200 20.67 3.72 -6.29
C MET A 200 20.26 5.16 -5.97
N THR A 201 20.34 5.54 -4.70
CA THR A 201 20.01 6.90 -4.23
C THR A 201 21.20 7.84 -4.45
N GLY A 202 21.01 8.98 -5.14
CA GLY A 202 22.04 10.04 -5.20
C GLY A 202 23.19 9.85 -6.21
N GLY A 203 23.02 8.96 -7.19
CA GLY A 203 23.76 8.92 -8.46
C GLY A 203 22.77 8.84 -9.64
N GLN A 204 23.25 8.84 -10.89
CA GLN A 204 22.38 8.50 -12.03
C GLN A 204 21.71 7.16 -11.72
N THR A 205 20.38 7.16 -11.73
CA THR A 205 19.59 5.98 -11.41
C THR A 205 19.91 4.89 -12.43
N MET A 206 20.73 3.92 -12.06
CA MET A 206 20.98 2.74 -12.89
C MET A 206 19.81 1.78 -12.67
N LEU A 207 18.66 2.08 -13.27
CA LEU A 207 17.60 1.09 -13.48
C LEU A 207 17.61 0.73 -14.96
N SER A 208 17.66 -0.56 -15.25
CA SER A 208 17.80 -1.11 -16.61
C SER A 208 16.57 -0.90 -17.50
N GLU A 209 15.50 -0.23 -17.05
CA GLU A 209 14.23 -0.13 -17.79
C GLU A 209 13.47 1.20 -17.57
N PHE A 210 14.16 2.34 -17.53
CA PHE A 210 13.46 3.62 -17.60
C PHE A 210 12.97 3.92 -19.03
N THR A 211 11.66 4.07 -19.19
CA THR A 211 11.06 4.77 -20.34
C THR A 211 11.02 6.28 -20.07
N SER A 212 10.65 7.06 -21.09
CA SER A 212 10.66 8.53 -21.10
C SER A 212 9.79 9.25 -20.05
N GLU A 213 9.10 8.50 -19.17
CA GLU A 213 8.15 9.02 -18.16
C GLU A 213 8.61 8.84 -16.70
N ASN A 214 9.84 8.40 -16.44
CA ASN A 214 10.38 8.19 -15.08
C ASN A 214 9.58 7.19 -14.20
N SER A 215 8.75 6.32 -14.77
CA SER A 215 8.09 5.22 -14.06
C SER A 215 8.64 3.85 -14.46
N LEU A 216 8.83 2.96 -13.49
CA LEU A 216 9.18 1.56 -13.76
C LEU A 216 7.95 0.80 -14.24
N LYS A 217 8.08 -0.04 -15.28
CA LYS A 217 6.98 -0.88 -15.76
C LYS A 217 7.15 -2.30 -15.18
N ILE A 218 6.21 -2.73 -14.36
CA ILE A 218 6.16 -4.08 -13.82
C ILE A 218 5.22 -4.89 -14.69
N ASN A 219 5.79 -5.70 -15.58
CA ASN A 219 5.00 -6.61 -16.40
C ASN A 219 4.51 -7.76 -15.53
N LEU A 220 3.19 -7.87 -15.38
CA LEU A 220 2.55 -8.98 -14.68
C LEU A 220 2.75 -10.26 -15.49
N ALA A 221 2.94 -11.38 -14.81
CA ALA A 221 3.05 -12.71 -15.40
C ALA A 221 1.73 -13.46 -15.25
N LEU A 222 0.64 -12.88 -15.76
CA LEU A 222 -0.72 -13.42 -15.73
C LEU A 222 -0.82 -14.76 -16.46
N ASN A 223 -0.29 -15.82 -15.85
CA ASN A 223 -0.47 -17.18 -16.30
C ASN A 223 -1.95 -17.51 -16.09
N LYS A 224 -2.63 -17.98 -17.14
CA LYS A 224 -4.02 -18.41 -17.04
C LYS A 224 -4.12 -19.42 -15.89
N ASN A 225 -4.60 -18.96 -14.74
CA ASN A 225 -5.08 -19.85 -13.68
C ASN A 225 -6.01 -20.86 -14.37
N PRO A 226 -5.98 -22.16 -14.01
CA PRO A 226 -6.92 -23.10 -14.60
C PRO A 226 -8.30 -22.48 -14.47
N SER A 227 -8.93 -22.15 -15.60
CA SER A 227 -10.26 -21.55 -15.58
C SER A 227 -11.12 -22.52 -14.77
N PRO A 228 -11.69 -22.09 -13.64
CA PRO A 228 -12.66 -22.91 -12.92
C PRO A 228 -13.74 -23.34 -13.92
N ASP A 229 -14.27 -24.55 -13.77
CA ASP A 229 -15.33 -25.06 -14.65
C ASP A 229 -16.37 -23.94 -14.84
N PRO A 230 -16.62 -23.44 -16.07
CA PRO A 230 -17.41 -22.21 -16.31
C PRO A 230 -18.83 -22.27 -15.74
N LYS A 231 -19.27 -23.46 -15.33
CA LYS A 231 -20.54 -23.70 -14.62
C LYS A 231 -20.56 -23.29 -13.15
N ILE A 232 -19.42 -22.97 -12.52
CA ILE A 232 -19.35 -22.67 -11.09
C ILE A 232 -18.60 -21.35 -10.90
N VAL A 233 -19.29 -20.34 -10.37
CA VAL A 233 -18.64 -19.07 -10.04
C VAL A 233 -17.59 -19.29 -8.94
N PRO A 234 -16.36 -18.80 -9.11
CA PRO A 234 -15.30 -19.05 -8.13
C PRO A 234 -15.59 -18.40 -6.78
N GLU A 235 -15.22 -19.08 -5.69
CA GLU A 235 -15.50 -18.61 -4.32
C GLU A 235 -14.92 -17.21 -4.03
N TRP A 236 -13.81 -16.82 -4.67
CA TRP A 236 -13.26 -15.48 -4.48
C TRP A 236 -14.17 -14.37 -5.06
N VAL A 237 -14.98 -14.66 -6.08
CA VAL A 237 -15.99 -13.70 -6.61
C VAL A 237 -17.05 -13.40 -5.55
N LYS A 238 -17.34 -14.37 -4.69
CA LYS A 238 -18.24 -14.22 -3.55
C LYS A 238 -17.70 -13.29 -2.49
N ASN A 239 -16.38 -13.31 -2.26
CA ASN A 239 -15.73 -12.33 -1.39
C ASN A 239 -15.87 -10.91 -1.95
N ASN A 240 -15.76 -10.74 -3.27
CA ASN A 240 -15.96 -9.44 -3.92
C ASN A 240 -17.40 -8.95 -3.75
N ALA A 241 -18.39 -9.82 -3.92
CA ALA A 241 -19.79 -9.51 -3.63
C ALA A 241 -20.02 -9.11 -2.17
N LYS A 242 -19.34 -9.77 -1.22
CA LYS A 242 -19.38 -9.41 0.20
C LYS A 242 -18.82 -8.01 0.43
N TRP A 243 -17.59 -7.74 -0.03
CA TRP A 243 -16.92 -6.45 0.10
C TRP A 243 -17.74 -5.32 -0.51
N TRP A 244 -18.37 -5.58 -1.66
CA TRP A 244 -19.25 -4.62 -2.30
C TRP A 244 -20.47 -4.33 -1.42
N SER A 245 -21.14 -5.36 -0.93
CA SER A 245 -22.33 -5.21 -0.10
C SER A 245 -22.07 -4.54 1.25
N ASP A 246 -20.88 -4.73 1.81
CA ASP A 246 -20.42 -4.10 3.05
C ASP A 246 -19.86 -2.68 2.83
N GLY A 247 -19.81 -2.21 1.59
CA GLY A 247 -19.33 -0.87 1.22
C GLY A 247 -17.81 -0.70 1.25
N GLN A 248 -17.05 -1.81 1.26
CA GLN A 248 -15.59 -1.80 1.19
C GLN A 248 -15.07 -1.55 -0.23
N ILE A 249 -15.85 -1.95 -1.24
CA ILE A 249 -15.65 -1.53 -2.64
C ILE A 249 -16.91 -0.80 -3.13
N ASP A 250 -16.70 0.22 -3.97
CA ASP A 250 -17.80 0.98 -4.56
C ASP A 250 -18.43 0.27 -5.77
N ASP A 251 -19.54 0.83 -6.25
CA ASP A 251 -20.30 0.25 -7.36
C ASP A 251 -19.49 0.25 -8.68
N ALA A 252 -18.60 1.22 -8.86
CA ALA A 252 -17.74 1.31 -10.05
C ALA A 252 -16.67 0.21 -10.05
N ALA A 253 -15.99 -0.02 -8.92
CA ALA A 253 -14.98 -1.06 -8.77
C ALA A 253 -15.62 -2.46 -8.89
N PHE A 254 -16.79 -2.67 -8.29
CA PHE A 254 -17.51 -3.92 -8.40
C PHE A 254 -17.97 -4.22 -9.84
N THR A 255 -18.57 -3.24 -10.53
CA THR A 255 -19.03 -3.44 -11.92
C THR A 255 -17.85 -3.69 -12.86
N GLN A 256 -16.72 -2.99 -12.70
CA GLN A 256 -15.49 -3.26 -13.44
C GLN A 256 -14.92 -4.66 -13.18
N ALA A 257 -14.94 -5.13 -11.94
CA ALA A 257 -14.55 -6.48 -11.61
C ALA A 257 -15.43 -7.50 -12.35
N ILE A 258 -16.77 -7.36 -12.30
CA ILE A 258 -17.68 -8.26 -13.02
C ILE A 258 -17.48 -8.21 -14.54
N GLN A 259 -17.28 -7.02 -15.12
CA GLN A 259 -16.95 -6.87 -16.55
C GLN A 259 -15.71 -7.70 -16.92
N TYR A 260 -14.68 -7.66 -16.07
CA TYR A 260 -13.48 -8.45 -16.25
C TYR A 260 -13.76 -9.95 -16.15
N LEU A 261 -14.55 -10.40 -15.16
CA LEU A 261 -14.89 -11.83 -15.00
C LEU A 261 -15.60 -12.41 -16.22
N ILE A 262 -16.52 -11.64 -16.80
CA ILE A 262 -17.24 -12.05 -18.00
C ILE A 262 -16.29 -12.06 -19.21
N ALA A 263 -15.45 -11.03 -19.36
CA ALA A 263 -14.54 -10.90 -20.50
C ALA A 263 -13.43 -11.95 -20.54
N GLU A 264 -13.02 -12.48 -19.39
CA GLU A 264 -12.00 -13.53 -19.28
C GLU A 264 -12.60 -14.94 -19.17
N ASP A 265 -13.91 -15.10 -19.44
CA ASP A 265 -14.66 -16.36 -19.37
C ASP A 265 -14.56 -17.06 -17.99
N ILE A 266 -14.45 -16.28 -16.90
CA ILE A 266 -14.44 -16.76 -15.52
C ILE A 266 -15.86 -16.94 -14.99
N VAL A 267 -16.78 -16.06 -15.40
CA VAL A 267 -18.21 -16.12 -15.06
C VAL A 267 -19.02 -16.12 -16.35
N GLU A 268 -19.78 -17.19 -16.57
CA GLU A 268 -20.72 -17.29 -17.68
C GLU A 268 -22.10 -16.75 -17.26
N ILE A 269 -22.70 -15.92 -18.10
CA ILE A 269 -24.09 -15.46 -17.90
C ILE A 269 -24.95 -16.02 -19.03
N PRO A 270 -25.91 -16.92 -18.73
CA PRO A 270 -26.76 -17.51 -19.74
C PRO A 270 -27.65 -16.49 -20.48
N ASP A 271 -27.79 -16.67 -21.78
CA ASP A 271 -28.71 -15.92 -22.66
C ASP A 271 -28.57 -14.39 -22.53
N LEU A 272 -27.33 -13.87 -22.59
CA LEU A 272 -27.05 -12.44 -22.59
C LEU A 272 -27.56 -11.78 -23.89
N PRO A 273 -28.54 -10.87 -23.85
CA PRO A 273 -28.92 -10.09 -25.02
C PRO A 273 -27.86 -9.02 -25.32
N TYR A 274 -27.84 -8.54 -26.58
CA TYR A 274 -27.02 -7.40 -26.99
C TYR A 274 -27.31 -6.19 -26.06
N PRO A 275 -26.31 -5.42 -25.59
CA PRO A 275 -26.53 -4.40 -24.57
C PRO A 275 -27.60 -3.39 -25.02
N ALA A 276 -28.57 -3.13 -24.15
CA ALA A 276 -29.58 -2.11 -24.41
C ALA A 276 -28.90 -0.74 -24.48
N SER A 277 -29.32 0.07 -25.46
CA SER A 277 -28.84 1.43 -25.65
C SER A 277 -29.32 2.35 -24.52
N TRP A 278 -28.51 2.47 -23.45
CA TRP A 278 -28.56 3.45 -22.35
C TRP A 278 -29.85 3.54 -21.50
N GLN A 279 -29.73 3.60 -20.17
CA GLN A 279 -30.39 4.66 -19.36
C GLN A 279 -30.08 4.74 -17.86
N ASP A 280 -29.45 3.76 -17.22
CA ASP A 280 -29.06 3.89 -15.80
C ASP A 280 -27.56 3.66 -15.61
N LYS A 281 -26.92 4.51 -14.80
CA LYS A 281 -25.54 4.33 -14.34
C LYS A 281 -25.46 3.78 -12.92
N ASP A 282 -26.56 3.85 -12.20
CA ASP A 282 -26.60 3.53 -10.78
C ASP A 282 -26.94 2.05 -10.60
N VAL A 283 -26.22 1.39 -9.71
CA VAL A 283 -26.53 0.01 -9.35
C VAL A 283 -27.73 0.02 -8.40
N PRO A 284 -28.86 -0.64 -8.75
CA PRO A 284 -30.01 -0.68 -7.85
C PRO A 284 -29.66 -1.36 -6.52
N SER A 285 -30.14 -0.79 -5.42
CA SER A 285 -29.83 -1.32 -4.07
C SER A 285 -30.27 -2.77 -3.87
N TRP A 286 -31.28 -3.25 -4.59
CA TRP A 286 -31.70 -4.65 -4.54
C TRP A 286 -30.64 -5.61 -5.09
N VAL A 287 -29.85 -5.19 -6.09
CA VAL A 287 -28.74 -5.99 -6.62
C VAL A 287 -27.64 -6.13 -5.57
N LYS A 288 -27.39 -5.04 -4.83
CA LYS A 288 -26.43 -5.02 -3.71
C LYS A 288 -26.88 -5.90 -2.54
N ASN A 289 -28.19 -5.95 -2.28
CA ASN A 289 -28.76 -6.90 -1.32
C ASN A 289 -28.60 -8.35 -1.79
N ASN A 290 -28.81 -8.64 -3.08
CA ASN A 290 -28.58 -9.98 -3.62
C ASN A 290 -27.10 -10.39 -3.50
N ALA A 291 -26.15 -9.50 -3.75
CA ALA A 291 -24.73 -9.77 -3.51
C ALA A 291 -24.44 -10.12 -2.05
N LYS A 292 -25.03 -9.40 -1.10
CA LYS A 292 -24.93 -9.71 0.34
C LYS A 292 -25.47 -11.11 0.64
N TRP A 293 -26.70 -11.38 0.21
CA TRP A 293 -27.35 -12.65 0.47
C TRP A 293 -26.62 -13.81 -0.17
N TRP A 294 -26.08 -13.63 -1.37
CA TRP A 294 -25.28 -14.66 -2.02
C TRP A 294 -24.00 -14.91 -1.23
N ALA A 295 -23.29 -13.85 -0.83
CA ALA A 295 -22.09 -13.97 -0.01
C ALA A 295 -22.32 -14.67 1.34
N ASP A 296 -23.48 -14.47 1.95
CA ASP A 296 -23.88 -15.09 3.21
C ASP A 296 -24.54 -16.48 3.02
N ASN A 297 -24.55 -17.04 1.81
CA ASN A 297 -25.19 -18.32 1.46
C ASN A 297 -26.72 -18.36 1.69
N LEU A 298 -27.39 -17.21 1.59
CA LEU A 298 -28.83 -17.06 1.78
C LEU A 298 -29.64 -17.17 0.48
N ILE A 299 -28.99 -16.99 -0.68
CA ILE A 299 -29.55 -17.26 -2.01
C ILE A 299 -28.58 -18.12 -2.82
N GLU A 300 -29.11 -18.80 -3.82
CA GLU A 300 -28.33 -19.64 -4.73
C GLU A 300 -27.56 -18.80 -5.76
N GLU A 301 -26.52 -19.39 -6.37
CA GLU A 301 -25.69 -18.74 -7.40
C GLU A 301 -26.51 -18.25 -8.59
N ASP A 302 -27.50 -19.03 -9.04
CA ASP A 302 -28.41 -18.66 -10.12
C ASP A 302 -29.16 -17.34 -9.84
N ASP A 303 -29.49 -17.06 -8.58
CA ASP A 303 -30.18 -15.81 -8.21
C ASP A 303 -29.24 -14.60 -8.22
N PHE A 304 -27.97 -14.81 -7.90
CA PHE A 304 -26.94 -13.79 -8.07
C PHE A 304 -26.63 -13.55 -9.55
N ILE A 305 -26.47 -14.60 -10.36
CA ILE A 305 -26.24 -14.50 -11.80
C ILE A 305 -27.40 -13.78 -12.51
N LYS A 306 -28.66 -14.02 -12.12
CA LYS A 306 -29.81 -13.24 -12.62
C LYS A 306 -29.69 -11.75 -12.30
N ALA A 307 -29.17 -11.40 -11.12
CA ALA A 307 -28.97 -10.00 -10.75
C ALA A 307 -27.85 -9.34 -11.57
N ILE A 308 -26.76 -10.07 -11.85
CA ILE A 308 -25.71 -9.61 -12.76
C ILE A 308 -26.24 -9.48 -14.20
N LYS A 309 -27.01 -10.47 -14.68
CA LYS A 309 -27.67 -10.41 -15.98
C LYS A 309 -28.51 -9.14 -16.13
N PHE A 310 -29.28 -8.79 -15.10
CA PHE A 310 -30.05 -7.54 -15.09
C PHE A 310 -29.15 -6.31 -15.26
N LEU A 311 -27.99 -6.25 -14.57
CA LEU A 311 -27.05 -5.13 -14.73
C LEU A 311 -26.48 -5.02 -16.14
N VAL A 312 -26.23 -6.14 -16.80
CA VAL A 312 -25.80 -6.17 -18.20
C VAL A 312 -26.93 -5.71 -19.13
N GLU A 313 -28.15 -6.22 -18.92
CA GLU A 313 -29.35 -5.85 -19.69
C GLU A 313 -29.69 -4.35 -19.58
N LYS A 314 -29.45 -3.75 -18.41
CA LYS A 314 -29.64 -2.31 -18.18
C LYS A 314 -28.47 -1.44 -18.64
N GLY A 315 -27.37 -2.06 -19.10
CA GLY A 315 -26.17 -1.35 -19.55
C GLY A 315 -25.36 -0.72 -18.43
N VAL A 316 -25.60 -1.12 -17.17
CA VAL A 316 -24.79 -0.73 -16.01
C VAL A 316 -23.42 -1.42 -16.09
N ILE A 317 -23.42 -2.70 -16.50
CA ILE A 317 -22.23 -3.47 -16.85
C ILE A 317 -22.15 -3.53 -18.38
N GLN A 318 -21.09 -2.97 -18.96
CA GLN A 318 -20.86 -3.00 -20.40
C GLN A 318 -19.89 -4.14 -20.74
N ILE A 319 -20.33 -5.05 -21.59
CA ILE A 319 -19.48 -6.11 -22.14
C ILE A 319 -19.01 -5.67 -23.53
N ASN A 320 -17.72 -5.36 -23.66
CA ASN A 320 -17.12 -5.17 -24.97
C ASN A 320 -16.83 -6.58 -25.52
N GLN A 321 -17.75 -7.08 -26.35
CA GLN A 321 -17.50 -8.29 -27.14
C GLN A 321 -16.35 -7.97 -28.10
N VAL A 322 -15.25 -8.73 -28.01
CA VAL A 322 -14.14 -8.69 -28.98
C VAL A 322 -14.55 -9.42 -30.25
#